data_AF-A0A6L7TGH2-F1
#
_entry.id   AF-A0A6L7TGH2-F1
#
_cell.length_a   1.000
_cell.length_b   1.000
_cell.length_c   1.000
_cell.angle_alpha   90.00
_cell.angle_beta   90.00
_cell.angle_gamma   90.00
#
_symmetry.space_group_name_H-M   'P 1'
#
loop_
_entity.id
_entity.type
_entity.pdbx_description
1 polymer ?
#
loop_
_entity_poly.entity_id
_entity_poly.type
_entity_poly.pdbx_seq_one_letter_code
_entity_poly.pdbx_strand_id
1 'polypeptide(L)'
;MSVLPAKKDSSGVQQKFVLGTLGLVVGFALSMFCYFLVTGEGPVRLGAVSNDSSNNNRGAFDNADTLLERLVFVKTSSTDFSTADLGRISADLKTFDEEELSNAFNSSASLPFSTSLYPIQEMLCEYLVEQSPVRALASLVWFENHRVEDLLPIMVRHMVSLDLEESFKLVAGLKQPYRKKAIEAMLKELELTDEALSLLRSLNNAEIEAAIAEQMQKQKIYASVNEDPRSAFDLLLTDDVEDSEQADLFSQVLNELFQIEGFDVIKRLNFLSHNSEFYDELFMQIAAQDRIGTLNYLDTLSRSNRSRFLYPLMENWVEEDLENALDSVSSITNQTLRSQTFATLVREWGRTRPLEALERLKEIPRQHRSAAVLDIVHTLGATNPDEVLRLLPSLKAISGAFTHEIERSFVYSWSSKFPAEALMWVRKNIAQDSYQRDRLLSRVLSEYALVQPQKAMEVAISEDPNPARAELGLSHWVIDSLVENDQLETAIGLLEHVPNNNRFSTYADVAEKLVLEDRFDVVISMSDMVPEADRAAYFRSIVIGLSGTNSSTVLELIAKIPDAQIRSEVVNRTLDGTWRVERNYSEKQLETLRSFLVD
;
A
#
# COMPACT_ATOMS: atom_id res chain seq x y z
N MET A 1 -34.20 29.53 -2.00
CA MET A 1 -33.50 30.78 -2.33
C MET A 1 -34.25 31.49 -3.45
N SER A 2 -34.36 32.80 -3.34
CA SER A 2 -35.08 33.73 -4.22
C SER A 2 -34.56 33.73 -5.66
N VAL A 3 -35.49 33.83 -6.61
CA VAL A 3 -35.25 33.88 -8.06
C VAL A 3 -35.27 35.34 -8.53
N LEU A 4 -34.21 35.77 -9.24
CA LEU A 4 -34.20 36.97 -10.09
C LEU A 4 -33.98 36.55 -11.56
N PRO A 5 -34.51 37.30 -12.54
CA PRO A 5 -34.71 36.80 -13.89
C PRO A 5 -33.47 36.99 -14.79
N ALA A 6 -33.14 35.94 -15.55
CA ALA A 6 -32.10 35.98 -16.57
C ALA A 6 -32.58 36.70 -17.84
N LYS A 7 -31.74 37.62 -18.33
CA LYS A 7 -31.87 38.30 -19.61
C LYS A 7 -31.49 37.33 -20.74
N LYS A 8 -32.24 37.43 -21.84
CA LYS A 8 -32.21 36.54 -23.01
C LYS A 8 -31.09 36.97 -23.95
N ASP A 9 -30.05 36.15 -24.12
CA ASP A 9 -29.11 36.27 -25.23
C ASP A 9 -28.82 34.91 -25.88
N SER A 10 -28.80 34.95 -27.20
CA SER A 10 -28.77 33.82 -28.12
C SER A 10 -27.35 33.28 -28.31
N SER A 11 -27.04 32.12 -27.74
CA SER A 11 -26.03 31.21 -28.29
C SER A 11 -26.33 29.76 -27.87
N GLY A 12 -26.39 28.85 -28.85
CA GLY A 12 -26.79 27.45 -28.70
C GLY A 12 -25.77 26.53 -28.01
N VAL A 13 -25.10 27.01 -26.96
CA VAL A 13 -24.06 26.26 -26.23
C VAL A 13 -24.55 25.77 -24.85
N GLN A 14 -25.67 26.31 -24.32
CA GLN A 14 -26.11 25.98 -22.96
C GLN A 14 -26.91 24.66 -22.80
N GLN A 15 -27.42 24.03 -23.86
CA GLN A 15 -28.19 22.79 -23.72
C GLN A 15 -27.35 21.57 -23.32
N LYS A 16 -26.05 21.53 -23.67
CA LYS A 16 -25.15 20.44 -23.25
C LYS A 16 -24.72 20.55 -21.78
N PHE A 17 -24.67 21.77 -21.23
CA PHE A 17 -24.30 21.97 -19.83
C PHE A 17 -25.43 21.54 -18.89
N VAL A 18 -26.69 21.84 -19.23
CA VAL A 18 -27.87 21.50 -18.40
C VAL A 18 -28.13 19.99 -18.33
N LEU A 19 -27.88 19.22 -19.40
CA LEU A 19 -27.98 17.75 -19.37
C LEU A 19 -26.87 17.09 -18.54
N GLY A 20 -25.66 17.65 -18.56
CA GLY A 20 -24.55 17.17 -17.71
C GLY A 20 -24.80 17.44 -16.22
N THR A 21 -25.38 18.59 -15.87
CA THR A 21 -25.72 18.89 -14.46
C THR A 21 -26.90 18.07 -13.97
N LEU A 22 -27.89 17.76 -14.83
CA LEU A 22 -29.02 16.89 -14.46
C LEU A 22 -28.56 15.45 -14.22
N GLY A 23 -27.62 14.94 -15.03
CA GLY A 23 -27.04 13.61 -14.85
C GLY A 23 -26.22 13.48 -13.56
N LEU A 24 -25.48 14.53 -13.18
CA LEU A 24 -24.76 14.59 -11.91
C LEU A 24 -25.70 14.65 -10.70
N VAL A 25 -26.79 15.42 -10.78
CA VAL A 25 -27.77 15.52 -9.69
C VAL A 25 -28.57 14.22 -9.52
N VAL A 26 -28.91 13.54 -10.62
CA VAL A 26 -29.58 12.22 -10.58
C VAL A 26 -28.63 11.13 -10.08
N GLY A 27 -27.36 11.15 -10.51
CA GLY A 27 -26.33 10.24 -10.00
C GLY A 27 -26.06 10.43 -8.50
N PHE A 28 -26.02 11.68 -8.03
CA PHE A 28 -25.83 12.00 -6.61
C PHE A 28 -27.06 11.64 -5.77
N ALA A 29 -28.27 11.80 -6.32
CA ALA A 29 -29.51 11.39 -5.66
C ALA A 29 -29.64 9.86 -5.58
N LEU A 30 -29.24 9.11 -6.61
CA LEU A 30 -29.18 7.64 -6.59
C LEU A 30 -28.12 7.12 -5.62
N SER A 31 -26.94 7.76 -5.57
CA SER A 31 -25.89 7.40 -4.61
C SER A 31 -26.31 7.68 -3.16
N MET A 32 -26.99 8.81 -2.89
CA MET A 32 -27.58 9.08 -1.57
C MET A 32 -28.74 8.14 -1.22
N PHE A 33 -29.55 7.72 -2.20
CA PHE A 33 -30.64 6.78 -1.98
C PHE A 33 -30.09 5.38 -1.63
N CYS A 34 -29.00 4.95 -2.27
CA CYS A 34 -28.29 3.72 -1.91
C CYS A 34 -27.63 3.81 -0.53
N TYR A 35 -27.05 4.97 -0.17
CA TYR A 35 -26.47 5.19 1.16
C TYR A 35 -27.52 5.18 2.28
N PHE A 36 -28.72 5.69 2.02
CA PHE A 36 -29.82 5.69 2.99
C PHE A 36 -30.45 4.30 3.21
N LEU A 37 -30.39 3.42 2.21
CA LEU A 37 -30.85 2.03 2.34
C LEU A 37 -29.85 1.14 3.10
N VAL A 38 -28.56 1.49 3.11
CA VAL A 38 -27.50 0.73 3.81
C VAL A 38 -27.41 1.05 5.30
N THR A 39 -27.98 2.17 5.77
CA THR A 39 -27.79 2.66 7.16
C THR A 39 -29.07 2.70 8.01
N GLY A 40 -30.22 2.30 7.47
CA GLY A 40 -31.50 2.35 8.17
C GLY A 40 -31.94 1.02 8.80
N GLU A 41 -31.81 0.90 10.13
CA GLU A 41 -32.45 -0.18 10.89
C GLU A 41 -33.98 -0.02 10.93
N GLY A 42 -34.73 -0.98 10.37
CA GLY A 42 -36.17 -1.14 10.60
C GLY A 42 -36.90 -1.95 9.53
N PRO A 43 -37.81 -2.89 9.89
CA PRO A 43 -38.44 -3.77 8.92
C PRO A 43 -39.63 -3.08 8.25
N VAL A 44 -39.51 -2.77 6.95
CA VAL A 44 -40.66 -2.39 6.12
C VAL A 44 -41.23 -3.66 5.47
N ARG A 45 -42.40 -4.09 5.94
CA ARG A 45 -43.26 -5.04 5.20
C ARG A 45 -44.02 -4.27 4.15
N LEU A 46 -43.82 -4.59 2.87
CA LEU A 46 -44.74 -4.22 1.79
C LEU A 46 -45.28 -5.47 1.09
N GLY A 47 -46.59 -5.42 0.87
CA GLY A 47 -47.44 -6.56 0.53
C GLY A 47 -47.41 -6.98 -0.94
N ALA A 48 -48.11 -8.10 -1.16
CA ALA A 48 -48.27 -8.81 -2.41
C ALA A 48 -48.62 -7.91 -3.61
N VAL A 49 -47.84 -8.07 -4.69
CA VAL A 49 -48.20 -7.62 -6.03
C VAL A 49 -49.02 -8.73 -6.70
N SER A 50 -50.22 -8.37 -7.15
CA SER A 50 -51.16 -9.24 -7.85
C SER A 50 -50.69 -9.58 -9.26
N ASN A 51 -50.83 -10.85 -9.63
CA ASN A 51 -50.78 -11.33 -11.02
C ASN A 51 -51.76 -10.56 -11.90
N ASP A 52 -51.28 -10.04 -13.03
CA ASP A 52 -52.13 -9.79 -14.18
C ASP A 52 -51.50 -10.38 -15.43
N SER A 53 -52.24 -11.30 -16.04
CA SER A 53 -51.85 -12.13 -17.17
C SER A 53 -52.39 -11.54 -18.46
N SER A 54 -51.53 -10.98 -19.32
CA SER A 54 -51.75 -10.97 -20.78
C SER A 54 -50.63 -10.27 -21.55
N ASN A 55 -49.68 -11.05 -22.11
CA ASN A 55 -49.22 -10.89 -23.49
C ASN A 55 -48.23 -12.01 -23.89
N ASN A 56 -48.70 -12.96 -24.69
CA ASN A 56 -47.85 -13.95 -25.34
C ASN A 56 -47.24 -13.35 -26.62
N ASN A 57 -45.99 -12.85 -26.54
CA ASN A 57 -44.98 -12.83 -27.62
C ASN A 57 -43.73 -11.98 -27.26
N ARG A 58 -43.18 -12.12 -26.05
CA ARG A 58 -41.89 -11.51 -25.64
C ARG A 58 -40.91 -12.49 -24.98
N GLY A 59 -41.12 -13.80 -25.17
CA GLY A 59 -40.56 -14.84 -24.30
C GLY A 59 -39.04 -14.90 -24.14
N ALA A 60 -38.25 -14.65 -25.19
CA ALA A 60 -36.81 -14.94 -25.11
C ALA A 60 -35.96 -13.85 -24.41
N PHE A 61 -36.29 -12.56 -24.61
CA PHE A 61 -35.55 -11.46 -23.98
C PHE A 61 -36.02 -11.18 -22.55
N ASP A 62 -37.34 -11.23 -22.31
CA ASP A 62 -37.89 -11.00 -20.96
C ASP A 62 -37.40 -12.09 -19.98
N ASN A 63 -37.18 -13.33 -20.42
CA ASN A 63 -36.70 -14.43 -19.56
C ASN A 63 -35.22 -14.26 -19.14
N ALA A 64 -34.35 -13.80 -20.04
CA ALA A 64 -32.94 -13.55 -19.73
C ALA A 64 -32.77 -12.35 -18.77
N ASP A 65 -33.56 -11.29 -18.99
CA ASP A 65 -33.63 -10.14 -18.07
C ASP A 65 -34.20 -10.58 -16.71
N THR A 66 -35.19 -11.49 -16.69
CA THR A 66 -35.75 -12.04 -15.44
C THR A 66 -34.71 -12.86 -14.66
N LEU A 67 -33.82 -13.60 -15.34
CA LEU A 67 -32.71 -14.32 -14.69
C LEU A 67 -31.72 -13.33 -14.08
N LEU A 68 -31.30 -12.32 -14.85
CA LEU A 68 -30.40 -11.27 -14.37
C LEU A 68 -30.99 -10.47 -13.22
N GLU A 69 -32.27 -10.12 -13.28
CA GLU A 69 -32.98 -9.46 -12.18
C GLU A 69 -33.03 -10.35 -10.93
N ARG A 70 -33.29 -11.65 -11.08
CA ARG A 70 -33.25 -12.60 -9.94
C ARG A 70 -31.84 -12.73 -9.35
N LEU A 71 -30.81 -12.82 -10.18
CA LEU A 71 -29.41 -12.91 -9.74
C LEU A 71 -28.92 -11.59 -9.08
N VAL A 72 -29.35 -10.44 -9.61
CA VAL A 72 -29.04 -9.11 -9.07
C VAL A 72 -29.81 -8.85 -7.76
N PHE A 73 -31.04 -9.34 -7.62
CA PHE A 73 -31.84 -9.19 -6.40
C PHE A 73 -31.19 -9.91 -5.21
N VAL A 74 -30.63 -11.10 -5.43
CA VAL A 74 -29.88 -11.85 -4.39
C VAL A 74 -28.66 -11.03 -3.90
N LYS A 75 -27.93 -10.35 -4.79
CA LYS A 75 -26.77 -9.50 -4.46
C LYS A 75 -27.11 -8.29 -3.57
N THR A 76 -28.33 -7.76 -3.62
CA THR A 76 -28.73 -6.65 -2.73
C THR A 76 -28.91 -7.08 -1.28
N SER A 77 -28.86 -8.39 -0.99
CA SER A 77 -29.16 -8.95 0.33
C SER A 77 -28.00 -9.67 1.03
N SER A 78 -26.90 -9.99 0.35
CA SER A 78 -25.69 -10.55 0.96
C SER A 78 -24.41 -10.22 0.20
N THR A 79 -23.29 -10.10 0.90
CA THR A 79 -21.96 -9.93 0.31
C THR A 79 -21.37 -11.24 -0.23
N ASP A 80 -21.89 -12.39 0.22
CA ASP A 80 -21.46 -13.74 -0.17
C ASP A 80 -22.66 -14.66 -0.47
N PHE A 81 -22.53 -15.56 -1.45
CA PHE A 81 -23.54 -16.56 -1.78
C PHE A 81 -23.43 -17.79 -0.86
N SER A 82 -24.53 -18.22 -0.24
CA SER A 82 -24.52 -19.48 0.52
C SER A 82 -24.61 -20.70 -0.40
N THR A 83 -24.20 -21.87 0.08
CA THR A 83 -24.37 -23.15 -0.65
C THR A 83 -25.83 -23.42 -1.02
N ALA A 84 -26.78 -22.95 -0.21
CA ALA A 84 -28.20 -23.09 -0.50
C ALA A 84 -28.68 -22.17 -1.64
N ASP A 85 -28.09 -20.97 -1.75
CA ASP A 85 -28.39 -20.04 -2.84
C ASP A 85 -27.83 -20.58 -4.16
N LEU A 86 -26.60 -21.09 -4.15
CA LEU A 86 -26.00 -21.74 -5.33
C LEU A 86 -26.80 -22.96 -5.78
N GLY A 87 -27.28 -23.79 -4.83
CA GLY A 87 -28.13 -24.94 -5.15
C GLY A 87 -29.46 -24.57 -5.81
N ARG A 88 -30.07 -23.43 -5.41
CA ARG A 88 -31.30 -22.92 -6.03
C ARG A 88 -31.05 -22.36 -7.43
N ILE A 89 -29.97 -21.59 -7.59
CA ILE A 89 -29.57 -21.05 -8.89
C ILE A 89 -29.31 -22.20 -9.88
N SER A 90 -28.57 -23.24 -9.46
CA SER A 90 -28.33 -24.43 -10.29
C SER A 90 -29.63 -25.16 -10.69
N ALA A 91 -30.60 -25.28 -9.78
CA ALA A 91 -31.88 -25.90 -10.08
C ALA A 91 -32.71 -25.07 -11.08
N ASP A 92 -32.68 -23.75 -10.97
CA ASP A 92 -33.37 -22.84 -11.89
C ASP A 92 -32.72 -22.88 -13.28
N LEU A 93 -31.39 -22.88 -13.37
CA LEU A 93 -30.66 -22.95 -14.64
C LEU A 93 -31.04 -24.18 -15.48
N LYS A 94 -31.34 -25.31 -14.82
CA LYS A 94 -31.78 -26.55 -15.48
C LYS A 94 -33.16 -26.47 -16.14
N THR A 95 -33.93 -25.42 -15.89
CA THR A 95 -35.28 -25.25 -16.44
C THR A 95 -35.31 -24.46 -17.75
N PHE A 96 -34.20 -23.81 -18.11
CA PHE A 96 -34.07 -23.01 -19.32
C PHE A 96 -33.60 -23.86 -20.50
N ASP A 97 -34.02 -23.48 -21.71
CA ASP A 97 -33.50 -24.10 -22.92
C ASP A 97 -32.12 -23.54 -23.31
N GLU A 98 -31.48 -24.20 -24.28
CA GLU A 98 -30.11 -23.90 -24.70
C GLU A 98 -29.95 -22.46 -25.25
N GLU A 99 -30.99 -21.91 -25.90
CA GLU A 99 -30.97 -20.56 -26.47
C GLU A 99 -31.14 -19.50 -25.37
N GLU A 100 -32.05 -19.74 -24.42
CA GLU A 100 -32.26 -18.89 -23.25
C GLU A 100 -30.99 -18.77 -22.39
N LEU A 101 -30.28 -19.89 -22.17
CA LEU A 101 -29.03 -19.91 -21.40
C LEU A 101 -27.88 -19.21 -22.10
N SER A 102 -27.74 -19.40 -23.42
CA SER A 102 -26.72 -18.69 -24.19
C SER A 102 -26.97 -17.18 -24.15
N ASN A 103 -28.23 -16.75 -24.29
CA ASN A 103 -28.60 -15.34 -24.18
C ASN A 103 -28.38 -14.77 -22.77
N ALA A 104 -28.73 -15.51 -21.73
CA ALA A 104 -28.50 -15.11 -20.34
C ALA A 104 -27.00 -14.97 -20.03
N PHE A 105 -26.19 -15.93 -20.49
CA PHE A 105 -24.74 -15.90 -20.35
C PHE A 105 -24.11 -14.70 -21.08
N ASN A 106 -24.48 -14.49 -22.35
CA ASN A 106 -24.03 -13.35 -23.14
C ASN A 106 -24.47 -12.00 -22.55
N SER A 107 -25.61 -11.95 -21.85
CA SER A 107 -26.10 -10.73 -21.21
C SER A 107 -25.38 -10.46 -19.88
N SER A 108 -25.09 -11.51 -19.09
CA SER A 108 -24.32 -11.41 -17.84
C SER A 108 -22.89 -10.88 -18.06
N ALA A 109 -22.35 -11.09 -19.26
CA ALA A 109 -21.07 -10.56 -19.73
C ALA A 109 -20.91 -9.04 -19.60
N SER A 110 -22.02 -8.32 -19.69
CA SER A 110 -22.05 -6.86 -19.68
C SER A 110 -22.04 -6.25 -18.28
N LEU A 111 -22.19 -7.07 -17.23
CA LEU A 111 -22.19 -6.61 -15.85
C LEU A 111 -20.75 -6.35 -15.36
N PRO A 112 -20.53 -5.31 -14.53
CA PRO A 112 -19.23 -5.08 -13.91
C PRO A 112 -18.86 -6.26 -13.01
N PHE A 113 -17.72 -6.90 -13.30
CA PHE A 113 -17.23 -8.08 -12.58
C PHE A 113 -16.91 -7.71 -11.12
N SER A 114 -17.66 -8.30 -10.18
CA SER A 114 -17.31 -8.34 -8.76
C SER A 114 -16.97 -9.77 -8.36
N THR A 115 -16.03 -9.96 -7.41
CA THR A 115 -15.63 -11.28 -6.88
C THR A 115 -16.82 -12.15 -6.47
N SER A 116 -17.93 -11.54 -6.04
CA SER A 116 -19.16 -12.25 -5.66
C SER A 116 -19.92 -12.91 -6.82
N LEU A 117 -19.82 -12.44 -8.07
CA LEU A 117 -20.56 -13.05 -9.20
C LEU A 117 -19.87 -14.25 -9.82
N TYR A 118 -18.61 -14.50 -9.44
CA TYR A 118 -17.78 -15.56 -10.00
C TYR A 118 -18.41 -16.96 -9.90
N PRO A 119 -18.98 -17.41 -8.76
CA PRO A 119 -19.56 -18.75 -8.65
C PRO A 119 -20.77 -18.97 -9.56
N ILE A 120 -21.52 -17.91 -9.90
CA ILE A 120 -22.67 -18.00 -10.81
C ILE A 120 -22.21 -18.12 -12.25
N GLN A 121 -21.19 -17.35 -12.63
CA GLN A 121 -20.59 -17.42 -13.96
C GLN A 121 -19.94 -18.79 -14.18
N GLU A 122 -19.29 -19.33 -13.15
CA GLU A 122 -18.75 -20.70 -13.14
C GLU A 122 -19.84 -21.74 -13.36
N MET A 123 -20.93 -21.73 -12.58
CA MET A 123 -22.06 -22.66 -12.76
C MET A 123 -22.72 -22.54 -14.14
N LEU A 124 -22.88 -21.31 -14.66
CA LEU A 124 -23.42 -21.08 -16.01
C LEU A 124 -22.49 -21.62 -17.09
N CYS A 125 -21.17 -21.44 -16.94
CA CYS A 125 -20.16 -22.00 -17.83
C CYS A 125 -20.20 -23.53 -17.81
N GLU A 126 -20.15 -24.16 -16.63
CA GLU A 126 -20.24 -25.62 -16.49
C GLU A 126 -21.50 -26.16 -17.18
N TYR A 127 -22.65 -25.54 -16.91
CA TYR A 127 -23.92 -25.97 -17.50
C TYR A 127 -23.94 -25.79 -19.03
N LEU A 128 -23.46 -24.67 -19.55
CA LEU A 128 -23.40 -24.43 -21.00
C LEU A 128 -22.45 -25.40 -21.71
N VAL A 129 -21.32 -25.73 -21.07
CA VAL A 129 -20.38 -26.70 -21.64
C VAL A 129 -20.98 -28.11 -21.62
N GLU A 130 -21.71 -28.49 -20.56
CA GLU A 130 -22.43 -29.77 -20.52
C GLU A 130 -23.46 -29.90 -21.65
N GLN A 131 -24.17 -28.81 -21.99
CA GLN A 131 -25.18 -28.84 -23.05
C GLN A 131 -24.58 -28.73 -24.46
N SER A 132 -23.59 -27.85 -24.65
CA SER A 132 -23.08 -27.50 -25.99
C SER A 132 -21.67 -26.88 -25.93
N PRO A 133 -20.62 -27.72 -25.91
CA PRO A 133 -19.22 -27.28 -25.79
C PRO A 133 -18.80 -26.30 -26.89
N VAL A 134 -19.28 -26.52 -28.11
CA VAL A 134 -19.01 -25.67 -29.28
C VAL A 134 -19.59 -24.27 -29.10
N ARG A 135 -20.81 -24.14 -28.55
CA ARG A 135 -21.42 -22.83 -28.30
C ARG A 135 -20.81 -22.13 -27.09
N ALA A 136 -20.45 -22.86 -26.04
CA ALA A 136 -19.73 -22.30 -24.90
C ALA A 136 -18.40 -21.63 -25.32
N LEU A 137 -17.65 -22.28 -26.22
CA LEU A 137 -16.44 -21.72 -26.82
C LEU A 137 -16.71 -20.54 -27.76
N ALA A 138 -17.76 -20.62 -28.58
CA ALA A 138 -18.15 -19.52 -29.47
C ALA A 138 -18.53 -18.27 -28.68
N SER A 139 -19.19 -18.44 -27.52
CA SER A 139 -19.47 -17.37 -26.58
C SER A 139 -18.17 -16.76 -26.04
N LEU A 140 -17.16 -17.56 -25.67
CA LEU A 140 -15.85 -17.07 -25.21
C LEU A 140 -15.08 -16.25 -26.25
N VAL A 141 -15.12 -16.61 -27.53
CA VAL A 141 -14.47 -15.84 -28.61
C VAL A 141 -15.01 -14.40 -28.68
N TRP A 142 -16.21 -14.16 -28.12
CA TRP A 142 -16.83 -12.84 -28.01
C TRP A 142 -16.36 -12.04 -26.79
N PHE A 143 -15.78 -12.67 -25.76
CA PHE A 143 -15.25 -12.03 -24.55
C PHE A 143 -13.80 -11.60 -24.73
N GLU A 144 -13.59 -10.50 -25.44
CA GLU A 144 -12.22 -10.09 -25.80
C GLU A 144 -11.41 -9.41 -24.68
N ASN A 145 -11.87 -9.24 -23.43
CA ASN A 145 -11.09 -8.38 -22.51
C ASN A 145 -10.95 -8.69 -21.01
N HIS A 146 -11.72 -9.54 -20.31
CA HIS A 146 -11.45 -9.74 -18.86
C HIS A 146 -11.78 -11.15 -18.34
N ARG A 147 -10.82 -11.77 -17.66
CA ARG A 147 -10.91 -13.03 -16.86
C ARG A 147 -11.27 -14.34 -17.59
N VAL A 148 -11.12 -14.41 -18.93
CA VAL A 148 -11.19 -15.69 -19.68
C VAL A 148 -10.26 -16.75 -19.07
N GLU A 149 -9.14 -16.31 -18.49
CA GLU A 149 -8.11 -17.16 -17.87
C GLU A 149 -8.63 -17.99 -16.70
N ASP A 150 -9.61 -17.48 -15.94
CA ASP A 150 -10.14 -18.17 -14.76
C ASP A 150 -11.15 -19.27 -15.14
N LEU A 151 -11.89 -19.06 -16.24
CA LEU A 151 -12.91 -20.00 -16.74
C LEU A 151 -12.33 -21.06 -17.67
N LEU A 152 -11.16 -20.80 -18.27
CA LEU A 152 -10.54 -21.67 -19.25
C LEU A 152 -10.23 -23.08 -18.72
N PRO A 153 -9.66 -23.26 -17.50
CA PRO A 153 -9.37 -24.61 -16.97
C PRO A 153 -10.62 -25.46 -16.80
N ILE A 154 -11.73 -24.85 -16.37
CA ILE A 154 -13.01 -25.53 -16.13
C ILE A 154 -13.58 -26.03 -17.45
N MET A 155 -13.61 -25.15 -18.45
CA MET A 155 -14.11 -25.51 -19.78
C MET A 155 -13.25 -26.59 -20.42
N VAL A 156 -11.93 -26.47 -20.29
CA VAL A 156 -10.99 -27.46 -20.79
C VAL A 156 -11.19 -28.83 -20.16
N ARG A 157 -11.41 -28.91 -18.84
CA ARG A 157 -11.72 -30.18 -18.17
C ARG A 157 -12.94 -30.87 -18.78
N HIS A 158 -14.00 -30.11 -19.05
CA HIS A 158 -15.18 -30.66 -19.72
C HIS A 158 -14.93 -30.99 -21.19
N MET A 159 -14.15 -30.19 -21.92
CA MET A 159 -13.77 -30.50 -23.30
C MET A 159 -12.94 -31.78 -23.40
N VAL A 160 -12.04 -32.03 -22.46
CA VAL A 160 -11.25 -33.25 -22.40
C VAL A 160 -12.13 -34.49 -22.20
N SER A 161 -13.34 -34.34 -21.63
CA SER A 161 -14.33 -35.43 -21.52
C SER A 161 -15.08 -35.75 -22.82
N LEU A 162 -14.95 -34.89 -23.83
CA LEU A 162 -15.49 -35.10 -25.18
C LEU A 162 -14.49 -35.88 -26.04
N ASP A 163 -14.82 -36.04 -27.32
CA ASP A 163 -13.86 -36.51 -28.31
C ASP A 163 -12.64 -35.57 -28.38
N LEU A 164 -11.44 -36.12 -28.12
CA LEU A 164 -10.19 -35.36 -28.07
C LEU A 164 -9.92 -34.60 -29.39
N GLU A 165 -10.25 -35.19 -30.54
CA GLU A 165 -10.00 -34.60 -31.85
C GLU A 165 -10.85 -33.34 -32.06
N GLU A 166 -12.12 -33.39 -31.68
CA GLU A 166 -13.01 -32.22 -31.72
C GLU A 166 -12.56 -31.11 -30.75
N SER A 167 -12.16 -31.48 -29.54
CA SER A 167 -11.70 -30.53 -28.53
C SER A 167 -10.47 -29.74 -28.98
N PHE A 168 -9.49 -30.40 -29.63
CA PHE A 168 -8.33 -29.70 -30.15
C PHE A 168 -8.64 -28.84 -31.39
N LYS A 169 -9.56 -29.27 -32.27
CA LYS A 169 -10.02 -28.42 -33.38
C LYS A 169 -10.66 -27.13 -32.88
N LEU A 170 -11.41 -27.21 -31.78
CA LEU A 170 -12.02 -26.05 -31.15
C LEU A 170 -10.98 -25.11 -30.55
N VAL A 171 -10.02 -25.65 -29.79
CA VAL A 171 -8.92 -24.84 -29.21
C VAL A 171 -8.06 -24.19 -30.30
N ALA A 172 -7.79 -24.87 -31.41
CA ALA A 172 -7.06 -24.31 -32.54
C ALA A 172 -7.76 -23.07 -33.16
N GLY A 173 -9.08 -22.93 -32.98
CA GLY A 173 -9.85 -21.77 -33.41
C GLY A 173 -9.72 -20.52 -32.53
N LEU A 174 -9.21 -20.65 -31.29
CA LEU A 174 -9.06 -19.53 -30.36
C LEU A 174 -7.98 -18.53 -30.84
N LYS A 175 -8.12 -17.25 -30.49
CA LYS A 175 -7.09 -16.22 -30.73
C LYS A 175 -5.98 -16.30 -29.67
N GLN A 176 -4.79 -15.79 -29.98
CA GLN A 176 -3.73 -15.56 -28.97
C GLN A 176 -4.15 -14.42 -28.02
N PRO A 177 -3.83 -14.48 -26.71
CA PRO A 177 -3.06 -15.52 -26.00
C PRO A 177 -3.90 -16.74 -25.51
N TYR A 178 -5.22 -16.72 -25.68
CA TYR A 178 -6.12 -17.73 -25.11
C TYR A 178 -5.93 -19.13 -25.68
N ARG A 179 -5.53 -19.24 -26.95
CA ARG A 179 -5.16 -20.51 -27.55
C ARG A 179 -4.05 -21.21 -26.77
N LYS A 180 -2.97 -20.48 -26.44
CA LYS A 180 -1.83 -21.02 -25.68
C LYS A 180 -2.30 -21.54 -24.32
N LYS A 181 -3.02 -20.70 -23.56
CA LYS A 181 -3.55 -21.07 -22.23
C LYS A 181 -4.51 -22.26 -22.27
N ALA A 182 -5.34 -22.36 -23.31
CA ALA A 182 -6.27 -23.48 -23.46
C ALA A 182 -5.53 -24.79 -23.76
N ILE A 183 -4.49 -24.74 -24.60
CA ILE A 183 -3.61 -25.88 -24.86
C ILE A 183 -2.92 -26.31 -23.55
N GLU A 184 -2.35 -25.38 -22.78
CA GLU A 184 -1.69 -25.67 -21.50
C GLU A 184 -2.63 -26.34 -20.49
N ALA A 185 -3.84 -25.79 -20.33
CA ALA A 185 -4.86 -26.40 -19.48
C ALA A 185 -5.25 -27.80 -19.99
N MET A 186 -5.32 -28.03 -21.30
CA MET A 186 -5.70 -29.34 -21.85
C MET A 186 -4.61 -30.36 -21.57
N LEU A 187 -3.35 -29.97 -21.76
CA LEU A 187 -2.20 -30.81 -21.47
C LEU A 187 -2.12 -31.16 -19.97
N LYS A 188 -2.56 -30.27 -19.08
CA LYS A 188 -2.62 -30.51 -17.63
C LYS A 188 -3.64 -31.59 -17.26
N GLU A 189 -4.82 -31.58 -17.89
CA GLU A 189 -5.91 -32.53 -17.61
C GLU A 189 -5.70 -33.90 -18.31
N LEU A 190 -4.99 -33.95 -19.45
CA LEU A 190 -4.85 -35.17 -20.28
C LEU A 190 -3.77 -36.17 -19.83
N GLU A 191 -3.09 -35.93 -18.71
CA GLU A 191 -1.97 -36.75 -18.18
C GLU A 191 -0.85 -37.09 -19.21
N LEU A 192 -0.77 -36.38 -20.34
CA LEU A 192 0.18 -36.61 -21.45
C LEU A 192 0.30 -38.08 -21.93
N THR A 193 -0.83 -38.78 -22.09
CA THR A 193 -0.80 -40.13 -22.69
C THR A 193 -0.21 -40.15 -24.12
N ASP A 194 0.39 -41.27 -24.53
CA ASP A 194 0.96 -41.44 -25.88
C ASP A 194 -0.06 -41.15 -27.00
N GLU A 195 -1.34 -41.47 -26.76
CA GLU A 195 -2.44 -41.21 -27.68
C GLU A 195 -2.72 -39.71 -27.81
N ALA A 196 -2.80 -38.98 -26.69
CA ALA A 196 -2.98 -37.53 -26.69
C ALA A 196 -1.79 -36.82 -27.36
N LEU A 197 -0.56 -37.24 -27.07
CA LEU A 197 0.65 -36.71 -27.71
C LEU A 197 0.66 -36.96 -29.22
N SER A 198 0.29 -38.17 -29.66
CA SER A 198 0.19 -38.50 -31.09
C SER A 198 -0.81 -37.60 -31.81
N LEU A 199 -1.99 -37.42 -31.21
CA LEU A 199 -3.06 -36.60 -31.78
C LEU A 199 -2.67 -35.12 -31.82
N LEU A 200 -2.05 -34.61 -30.78
CA LEU A 200 -1.53 -33.25 -30.72
C LEU A 200 -0.46 -32.96 -31.79
N ARG A 201 0.52 -33.86 -31.94
CA ARG A 201 1.57 -33.75 -32.97
C ARG A 201 0.99 -33.78 -34.39
N SER A 202 -0.11 -34.51 -34.59
CA SER A 202 -0.79 -34.59 -35.89
C SER A 202 -1.37 -33.24 -36.37
N LEU A 203 -1.61 -32.29 -35.44
CA LEU A 203 -2.10 -30.95 -35.77
C LEU A 203 -1.01 -30.06 -36.38
N ASN A 204 0.27 -30.48 -36.33
CA ASN A 204 1.42 -29.83 -36.96
C ASN A 204 1.48 -28.31 -36.70
N ASN A 205 1.29 -27.90 -35.44
CA ASN A 205 1.35 -26.52 -35.00
C ASN A 205 2.55 -26.33 -34.06
N ALA A 206 3.46 -25.41 -34.40
CA ALA A 206 4.66 -25.13 -33.61
C ALA A 206 4.36 -24.66 -32.18
N GLU A 207 3.23 -23.99 -31.95
CA GLU A 207 2.79 -23.56 -30.61
C GLU A 207 2.41 -24.74 -29.73
N ILE A 208 1.77 -25.76 -30.34
CA ILE A 208 1.40 -27.00 -29.66
C ILE A 208 2.66 -27.78 -29.29
N GLU A 209 3.62 -27.92 -30.22
CA GLU A 209 4.89 -28.59 -29.92
C GLU A 209 5.68 -27.87 -28.81
N ALA A 210 5.66 -26.53 -28.79
CA ALA A 210 6.28 -25.76 -27.72
C ALA A 210 5.59 -25.99 -26.37
N ALA A 211 4.26 -25.97 -26.32
CA ALA A 211 3.49 -26.22 -25.10
C ALA A 211 3.64 -27.67 -24.60
N ILE A 212 3.71 -28.66 -25.51
CA ILE A 212 4.01 -30.06 -25.17
C ILE A 212 5.42 -30.17 -24.58
N ALA A 213 6.42 -29.57 -25.22
CA ALA A 213 7.78 -29.59 -24.72
C ALA A 213 7.87 -28.97 -23.32
N GLU A 214 7.23 -27.83 -23.12
CA GLU A 214 7.14 -27.16 -21.82
C GLU A 214 6.44 -28.04 -20.77
N GLN A 215 5.30 -28.64 -21.09
CA GLN A 215 4.58 -29.49 -20.14
C GLN A 215 5.33 -30.80 -19.84
N MET A 216 5.96 -31.42 -20.84
CA MET A 216 6.81 -32.59 -20.64
C MET A 216 8.01 -32.24 -19.76
N GLN A 217 8.59 -31.04 -19.91
CA GLN A 217 9.63 -30.53 -19.03
C GLN A 217 9.11 -30.33 -17.61
N LYS A 218 7.94 -29.72 -17.42
CA LYS A 218 7.28 -29.61 -16.10
C LYS A 218 7.06 -30.98 -15.47
N GLN A 219 6.47 -31.94 -16.18
CA GLN A 219 6.27 -33.31 -15.68
C GLN A 219 7.58 -34.01 -15.34
N LYS A 220 8.63 -33.81 -16.13
CA LYS A 220 9.97 -34.33 -15.84
C LYS A 220 10.51 -33.72 -14.55
N ILE A 221 10.30 -32.42 -14.33
CA ILE A 221 10.67 -31.75 -13.07
C ILE A 221 9.87 -32.35 -11.91
N TYR A 222 8.53 -32.45 -12.01
CA TYR A 222 7.65 -33.09 -11.02
C TYR A 222 8.10 -34.51 -10.65
N ALA A 223 8.40 -35.36 -11.65
CA ALA A 223 8.89 -36.70 -11.42
C ALA A 223 10.26 -36.68 -10.70
N SER A 224 11.15 -35.76 -11.09
CA SER A 224 12.46 -35.62 -10.45
C SER A 224 12.41 -35.01 -9.04
N VAL A 225 11.36 -34.29 -8.65
CA VAL A 225 11.26 -33.70 -7.29
C VAL A 225 11.41 -34.75 -6.20
N ASN A 226 10.82 -35.94 -6.37
CA ASN A 226 10.91 -36.99 -5.36
C ASN A 226 12.12 -37.92 -5.55
N GLU A 227 12.63 -38.06 -6.78
CA GLU A 227 13.73 -38.99 -7.10
C GLU A 227 15.11 -38.35 -6.91
N ASP A 228 15.25 -37.11 -7.36
CA ASP A 228 16.48 -36.31 -7.31
C ASP A 228 16.15 -34.80 -7.26
N PRO A 229 15.81 -34.25 -6.08
CA PRO A 229 15.48 -32.84 -5.92
C PRO A 229 16.58 -31.88 -6.40
N ARG A 230 17.85 -32.33 -6.47
CA ARG A 230 18.97 -31.50 -6.97
C ARG A 230 18.85 -31.27 -8.46
N SER A 231 18.61 -32.33 -9.22
CA SER A 231 18.36 -32.23 -10.65
C SER A 231 17.10 -31.44 -10.95
N ALA A 232 16.04 -31.61 -10.15
CA ALA A 232 14.82 -30.82 -10.28
C ALA A 232 15.09 -29.31 -10.11
N PHE A 233 15.90 -28.94 -9.12
CA PHE A 233 16.29 -27.57 -8.85
C PHE A 233 17.19 -26.98 -9.94
N ASP A 234 18.22 -27.70 -10.38
CA ASP A 234 19.11 -27.24 -11.44
C ASP A 234 18.33 -27.01 -12.75
N LEU A 235 17.29 -27.82 -13.04
CA LEU A 235 16.37 -27.59 -14.15
C LEU A 235 15.54 -26.31 -13.97
N LEU A 236 15.01 -26.08 -12.77
CA LEU A 236 14.23 -24.87 -12.46
C LEU A 236 15.07 -23.58 -12.55
N LEU A 237 16.37 -23.65 -12.28
CA LEU A 237 17.27 -22.50 -12.42
C LEU A 237 17.59 -22.10 -13.86
N THR A 238 17.42 -23.02 -14.81
CA THR A 238 17.80 -22.79 -16.21
C THR A 238 16.70 -22.16 -17.07
N ASP A 239 15.48 -22.15 -16.57
CA ASP A 239 14.31 -21.59 -17.25
C ASP A 239 14.05 -20.16 -16.76
N ASP A 240 14.18 -19.16 -17.65
CA ASP A 240 13.66 -17.80 -17.44
C ASP A 240 12.12 -17.85 -17.53
N VAL A 241 11.44 -18.20 -16.43
CA VAL A 241 9.98 -18.31 -16.44
C VAL A 241 9.38 -17.62 -15.21
N GLU A 242 8.41 -16.74 -15.46
CA GLU A 242 7.78 -15.81 -14.50
C GLU A 242 6.43 -16.30 -13.96
N ASP A 243 6.08 -17.58 -14.11
CA ASP A 243 4.73 -18.07 -13.78
C ASP A 243 4.55 -18.47 -12.31
N SER A 244 3.39 -18.13 -11.73
CA SER A 244 3.02 -18.46 -10.35
C SER A 244 2.98 -19.96 -10.04
N GLU A 245 2.67 -20.82 -11.03
CA GLU A 245 2.70 -22.27 -10.85
C GLU A 245 4.13 -22.80 -10.60
N GLN A 246 5.15 -22.11 -11.12
CA GLN A 246 6.52 -22.48 -10.82
C GLN A 246 6.91 -22.10 -9.40
N ALA A 247 6.32 -21.05 -8.81
CA ALA A 247 6.57 -20.74 -7.40
C ALA A 247 6.16 -21.92 -6.49
N ASP A 248 5.03 -22.57 -6.78
CA ASP A 248 4.58 -23.77 -6.05
C ASP A 248 5.53 -24.96 -6.24
N LEU A 249 5.93 -25.25 -7.48
CA LEU A 249 6.85 -26.33 -7.80
C LEU A 249 8.24 -26.07 -7.20
N PHE A 250 8.71 -24.83 -7.27
CA PHE A 250 9.99 -24.39 -6.71
C PHE A 250 9.96 -24.49 -5.18
N SER A 251 8.86 -24.09 -4.52
CA SER A 251 8.63 -24.31 -3.09
C SER A 251 8.67 -25.80 -2.72
N GLN A 252 8.03 -26.68 -3.50
CA GLN A 252 8.08 -28.13 -3.26
C GLN A 252 9.50 -28.68 -3.39
N VAL A 253 10.20 -28.36 -4.50
CA VAL A 253 11.58 -28.78 -4.73
C VAL A 253 12.51 -28.30 -3.62
N LEU A 254 12.33 -27.06 -3.17
CA LEU A 254 13.15 -26.50 -2.12
C LEU A 254 12.88 -27.10 -0.76
N ASN A 255 11.63 -27.45 -0.46
CA ASN A 255 11.30 -28.13 0.78
C ASN A 255 11.95 -29.52 0.81
N GLU A 256 11.88 -30.29 -0.29
CA GLU A 256 12.56 -31.58 -0.42
C GLU A 256 14.09 -31.43 -0.37
N LEU A 257 14.65 -30.44 -1.08
CA LEU A 257 16.08 -30.14 -1.01
C LEU A 257 16.51 -29.73 0.39
N PHE A 258 15.70 -28.99 1.13
CA PHE A 258 16.00 -28.63 2.50
C PHE A 258 16.03 -29.86 3.40
N GLN A 259 15.14 -30.85 3.20
CA GLN A 259 15.22 -32.12 3.95
C GLN A 259 16.53 -32.88 3.68
N ILE A 260 17.13 -32.74 2.49
CA ILE A 260 18.37 -33.43 2.10
C ILE A 260 19.63 -32.64 2.49
N GLU A 261 19.66 -31.34 2.18
CA GLU A 261 20.84 -30.48 2.25
C GLU A 261 20.82 -29.50 3.44
N GLY A 262 19.68 -29.33 4.11
CA GLY A 262 19.49 -28.29 5.12
C GLY A 262 19.77 -26.89 4.56
N PHE A 263 20.45 -26.05 5.35
CA PHE A 263 20.74 -24.65 5.00
C PHE A 263 21.69 -24.47 3.81
N ASP A 264 22.35 -25.54 3.33
CA ASP A 264 23.18 -25.44 2.13
C ASP A 264 22.34 -25.12 0.88
N VAL A 265 21.04 -25.44 0.87
CA VAL A 265 20.11 -25.05 -0.21
C VAL A 265 20.04 -23.52 -0.37
N ILE A 266 20.10 -22.78 0.73
CA ILE A 266 20.00 -21.31 0.69
C ILE A 266 21.24 -20.69 0.05
N LYS A 267 22.42 -21.33 0.19
CA LYS A 267 23.64 -20.87 -0.50
C LYS A 267 23.49 -20.97 -2.02
N ARG A 268 22.76 -21.97 -2.51
CA ARG A 268 22.44 -22.10 -3.95
C ARG A 268 21.48 -21.00 -4.40
N LEU A 269 20.49 -20.67 -3.57
CA LEU A 269 19.52 -19.61 -3.83
C LEU A 269 20.09 -18.20 -3.80
N ASN A 270 21.16 -17.96 -3.05
CA ASN A 270 21.82 -16.65 -3.01
C ASN A 270 22.35 -16.22 -4.40
N PHE A 271 22.46 -17.15 -5.36
CA PHE A 271 22.76 -16.84 -6.76
C PHE A 271 21.56 -16.19 -7.51
N LEU A 272 20.33 -16.44 -7.06
CA LEU A 272 19.09 -15.94 -7.64
C LEU A 272 18.63 -14.61 -7.03
N SER A 273 19.55 -13.68 -6.75
CA SER A 273 19.31 -12.45 -5.96
C SER A 273 18.24 -11.49 -6.50
N HIS A 274 17.52 -11.84 -7.57
CA HIS A 274 16.51 -11.04 -8.23
C HIS A 274 15.08 -11.29 -7.70
N ASN A 275 14.78 -12.44 -7.08
CA ASN A 275 13.44 -12.74 -6.54
C ASN A 275 13.41 -12.67 -5.00
N SER A 276 13.23 -11.45 -4.50
CA SER A 276 13.35 -11.14 -3.07
C SER A 276 12.19 -11.68 -2.23
N GLU A 277 10.96 -11.73 -2.75
CA GLU A 277 9.76 -12.18 -2.01
C GLU A 277 9.78 -13.69 -1.76
N PHE A 278 10.06 -14.47 -2.81
CA PHE A 278 10.15 -15.93 -2.72
C PHE A 278 11.19 -16.38 -1.68
N TYR A 279 12.35 -15.72 -1.67
CA TYR A 279 13.42 -16.02 -0.72
C TYR A 279 12.96 -15.77 0.73
N ASP A 280 12.16 -14.73 0.98
CA ASP A 280 11.65 -14.42 2.32
C ASP A 280 10.68 -15.50 2.80
N GLU A 281 9.76 -15.95 1.95
CA GLU A 281 8.80 -17.02 2.29
C GLU A 281 9.51 -18.34 2.58
N LEU A 282 10.41 -18.78 1.70
CA LEU A 282 11.18 -20.00 1.93
C LEU A 282 12.02 -19.91 3.21
N PHE A 283 12.68 -18.77 3.42
CA PHE A 283 13.47 -18.58 4.63
C PHE A 283 12.59 -18.74 5.88
N MET A 284 11.39 -18.16 5.89
CA MET A 284 10.47 -18.30 7.02
C MET A 284 9.94 -19.73 7.18
N GLN A 285 9.70 -20.46 6.09
CA GLN A 285 9.32 -21.88 6.14
C GLN A 285 10.43 -22.74 6.74
N ILE A 286 11.68 -22.53 6.30
CA ILE A 286 12.87 -23.19 6.85
C ILE A 286 13.01 -22.83 8.33
N ALA A 287 12.80 -21.56 8.67
CA ALA A 287 12.93 -21.08 10.03
C ALA A 287 11.88 -21.67 10.96
N ALA A 288 10.66 -21.94 10.48
CA ALA A 288 9.65 -22.65 11.24
C ALA A 288 10.08 -24.10 11.57
N GLN A 289 10.83 -24.76 10.67
CA GLN A 289 11.27 -26.15 10.84
C GLN A 289 12.55 -26.27 11.70
N ASP A 290 13.59 -25.51 11.40
CA ASP A 290 14.87 -25.53 12.12
C ASP A 290 15.33 -24.12 12.50
N ARG A 291 14.80 -23.66 13.62
CA ARG A 291 15.01 -22.31 14.10
C ARG A 291 16.45 -22.05 14.58
N ILE A 292 17.10 -23.04 15.19
CA ILE A 292 18.50 -22.94 15.65
C ILE A 292 19.46 -22.96 14.45
N GLY A 293 19.24 -23.87 13.51
CA GLY A 293 19.98 -23.90 12.25
C GLY A 293 19.85 -22.57 11.51
N THR A 294 18.67 -21.96 11.53
CA THR A 294 18.40 -20.65 10.93
C THR A 294 19.25 -19.55 11.57
N LEU A 295 19.29 -19.46 12.90
CA LEU A 295 20.13 -18.49 13.59
C LEU A 295 21.62 -18.66 13.26
N ASN A 296 22.11 -19.90 13.19
CA ASN A 296 23.49 -20.17 12.80
C ASN A 296 23.75 -19.75 11.35
N TYR A 297 22.79 -19.97 10.45
CA TYR A 297 22.87 -19.56 9.06
C TYR A 297 22.89 -18.02 8.92
N LEU A 298 22.10 -17.29 9.70
CA LEU A 298 22.10 -15.82 9.73
C LEU A 298 23.48 -15.22 10.02
N ASP A 299 24.36 -15.94 10.72
CA ASP A 299 25.73 -15.47 10.98
C ASP A 299 26.58 -15.43 9.70
N THR A 300 26.25 -16.28 8.72
CA THR A 300 26.95 -16.35 7.43
C THR A 300 26.51 -15.27 6.44
N LEU A 301 25.37 -14.62 6.69
CA LEU A 301 24.81 -13.60 5.82
C LEU A 301 25.47 -12.23 6.00
N SER A 302 25.38 -11.41 4.94
CA SER A 302 25.73 -9.99 5.02
C SER A 302 24.88 -9.28 6.08
N ARG A 303 25.37 -8.15 6.61
CA ARG A 303 24.65 -7.39 7.64
C ARG A 303 23.24 -6.97 7.20
N SER A 304 23.06 -6.60 5.93
CA SER A 304 21.76 -6.18 5.40
C SER A 304 20.78 -7.35 5.33
N ASN A 305 21.19 -8.49 4.76
CA ASN A 305 20.34 -9.69 4.67
C ASN A 305 20.02 -10.23 6.06
N ARG A 306 21.02 -10.27 6.96
CA ARG A 306 20.78 -10.68 8.34
C ARG A 306 19.69 -9.84 9.01
N SER A 307 19.76 -8.52 8.92
CA SER A 307 18.73 -7.66 9.51
C SER A 307 17.35 -7.85 8.88
N ARG A 308 17.28 -8.09 7.56
CA ARG A 308 16.03 -8.38 6.85
C ARG A 308 15.32 -9.61 7.39
N PHE A 309 16.04 -10.70 7.62
CA PHE A 309 15.47 -11.98 8.06
C PHE A 309 15.29 -12.10 9.58
N LEU A 310 16.13 -11.43 10.35
CA LEU A 310 16.12 -11.53 11.80
C LEU A 310 14.82 -10.98 12.39
N TYR A 311 14.25 -9.91 11.83
CA TYR A 311 13.02 -9.29 12.32
C TYR A 311 11.81 -10.21 12.24
N PRO A 312 11.37 -10.69 11.05
CA PRO A 312 10.20 -11.55 10.93
C PRO A 312 10.38 -12.88 11.66
N LEU A 313 11.61 -13.40 11.73
CA LEU A 313 11.92 -14.58 12.51
C LEU A 313 11.64 -14.38 14.01
N MET A 314 12.12 -13.28 14.59
CA MET A 314 11.89 -12.99 16.01
C MET A 314 10.41 -12.69 16.30
N GLU A 315 9.71 -12.03 15.37
CA GLU A 315 8.28 -11.76 15.49
C GLU A 315 7.47 -13.06 15.61
N ASN A 316 7.61 -13.97 14.64
CA ASN A 316 6.94 -15.28 14.67
C ASN A 316 7.32 -16.10 15.92
N TRP A 317 8.58 -16.05 16.34
CA TRP A 317 9.04 -16.74 17.53
C TRP A 317 8.43 -16.27 18.84
N VAL A 318 8.39 -14.95 19.04
CA VAL A 318 7.81 -14.35 20.23
C VAL A 318 6.33 -14.67 20.33
N GLU A 319 5.63 -14.71 19.19
CA GLU A 319 4.23 -15.08 19.12
C GLU A 319 3.99 -16.55 19.50
N GLU A 320 4.83 -17.47 19.03
CA GLU A 320 4.66 -18.91 19.25
C GLU A 320 5.19 -19.38 20.62
N ASP A 321 6.46 -19.10 20.95
CA ASP A 321 7.14 -19.60 22.15
C ASP A 321 8.32 -18.70 22.56
N LEU A 322 8.00 -17.66 23.34
CA LEU A 322 8.96 -16.70 23.85
C LEU A 322 10.07 -17.32 24.72
N GLU A 323 9.76 -18.33 25.53
CA GLU A 323 10.73 -18.96 26.44
C GLU A 323 11.80 -19.69 25.65
N ASN A 324 11.34 -20.51 24.69
CA ASN A 324 12.23 -21.21 23.79
C ASN A 324 13.06 -20.23 22.95
N ALA A 325 12.47 -19.11 22.52
CA ALA A 325 13.19 -18.07 21.83
C ALA A 325 14.31 -17.47 22.70
N LEU A 326 14.04 -17.12 23.96
CA LEU A 326 15.05 -16.59 24.89
C LEU A 326 16.20 -17.57 25.13
N ASP A 327 15.89 -18.84 25.36
CA ASP A 327 16.88 -19.91 25.53
C ASP A 327 17.74 -20.08 24.28
N SER A 328 17.09 -20.11 23.11
CA SER A 328 17.73 -20.25 21.81
C SER A 328 18.67 -19.09 21.52
N VAL A 329 18.24 -17.85 21.73
CA VAL A 329 19.10 -16.67 21.54
C VAL A 329 20.28 -16.70 22.51
N SER A 330 20.07 -17.12 23.75
CA SER A 330 21.14 -17.23 24.75
C SER A 330 22.21 -18.26 24.35
N SER A 331 21.82 -19.30 23.61
CA SER A 331 22.71 -20.36 23.11
C SER A 331 23.62 -19.94 21.96
N ILE A 332 23.36 -18.80 21.29
CA ILE A 332 24.17 -18.32 20.17
C ILE A 332 25.61 -18.03 20.65
N THR A 333 26.59 -18.70 20.04
CA THR A 333 28.00 -18.59 20.41
C THR A 333 28.65 -17.29 19.93
N ASN A 334 28.27 -16.81 18.74
CA ASN A 334 28.72 -15.52 18.21
C ASN A 334 28.13 -14.37 19.04
N GLN A 335 28.98 -13.67 19.79
CA GLN A 335 28.56 -12.60 20.70
C GLN A 335 27.87 -11.42 20.00
N THR A 336 28.32 -11.06 18.79
CA THR A 336 27.73 -9.96 18.03
C THR A 336 26.35 -10.33 17.52
N LEU A 337 26.20 -11.52 16.91
CA LEU A 337 24.91 -12.01 16.46
C LEU A 337 23.96 -12.16 17.65
N ARG A 338 24.39 -12.81 18.74
CA ARG A 338 23.59 -12.95 19.96
C ARG A 338 23.07 -11.60 20.46
N SER A 339 23.93 -10.60 20.53
CA SER A 339 23.55 -9.24 20.96
C SER A 339 22.50 -8.61 20.03
N GLN A 340 22.65 -8.78 18.71
CA GLN A 340 21.69 -8.29 17.70
C GLN A 340 20.34 -9.03 17.77
N THR A 341 20.38 -10.36 17.83
CA THR A 341 19.19 -11.21 17.95
C THR A 341 18.45 -10.94 19.24
N PHE A 342 19.17 -10.82 20.36
CA PHE A 342 18.57 -10.49 21.66
C PHE A 342 17.91 -9.12 21.65
N ALA A 343 18.57 -8.10 21.08
CA ALA A 343 17.97 -6.78 20.94
C ALA A 343 16.69 -6.79 20.07
N THR A 344 16.66 -7.61 19.02
CA THR A 344 15.50 -7.76 18.13
C THR A 344 14.36 -8.52 18.82
N LEU A 345 14.66 -9.63 19.48
CA LEU A 345 13.70 -10.41 20.27
C LEU A 345 13.01 -9.55 21.32
N VAL A 346 13.79 -8.77 22.08
CA VAL A 346 13.28 -7.88 23.13
C VAL A 346 12.38 -6.78 22.56
N ARG A 347 12.71 -6.25 21.38
CA ARG A 347 11.86 -5.27 20.69
C ARG A 347 10.51 -5.89 20.32
N GLU A 348 10.52 -7.06 19.69
CA GLU A 348 9.28 -7.73 19.27
C GLU A 348 8.43 -8.16 20.47
N TRP A 349 9.08 -8.59 21.54
CA TRP A 349 8.40 -8.86 22.80
C TRP A 349 7.77 -7.61 23.41
N GLY A 350 8.49 -6.49 23.43
CA GLY A 350 7.96 -5.20 23.88
C GLY A 350 6.78 -4.71 23.04
N ARG A 351 6.73 -5.04 21.75
CA ARG A 351 5.62 -4.70 20.85
C ARG A 351 4.39 -5.58 21.03
N THR A 352 4.58 -6.90 21.12
CA THR A 352 3.47 -7.88 21.13
C THR A 352 2.91 -8.13 22.53
N ARG A 353 3.77 -8.17 23.56
CA ARG A 353 3.39 -8.46 24.95
C ARG A 353 4.08 -7.52 25.94
N PRO A 354 3.83 -6.19 25.84
CA PRO A 354 4.55 -5.18 26.61
C PRO A 354 4.52 -5.36 28.14
N LEU A 355 3.42 -5.87 28.71
CA LEU A 355 3.29 -6.10 30.15
C LEU A 355 4.12 -7.29 30.62
N GLU A 356 4.14 -8.39 29.86
CA GLU A 356 4.99 -9.55 30.14
C GLU A 356 6.48 -9.17 30.02
N ALA A 357 6.82 -8.40 28.98
CA ALA A 357 8.17 -7.89 28.78
C ALA A 357 8.65 -7.03 29.96
N LEU A 358 7.75 -6.22 30.51
CA LEU A 358 8.02 -5.38 31.67
C LEU A 358 8.37 -6.22 32.92
N GLU A 359 7.59 -7.27 33.20
CA GLU A 359 7.80 -8.13 34.37
C GLU A 359 9.19 -8.79 34.34
N ARG A 360 9.67 -9.09 33.14
CA ARG A 360 10.95 -9.76 32.89
C ARG A 360 12.10 -8.83 32.50
N LEU A 361 11.93 -7.51 32.59
CA LEU A 361 13.00 -6.54 32.30
C LEU A 361 14.32 -6.78 33.06
N LYS A 362 14.24 -7.42 34.23
CA LYS A 362 15.43 -7.76 35.04
C LYS A 362 16.24 -8.90 34.45
N GLU A 363 15.63 -9.78 33.66
CA GLU A 363 16.27 -10.92 33.01
C GLU A 363 17.01 -10.48 31.74
N ILE A 364 16.53 -9.40 31.12
CA ILE A 364 17.21 -8.77 29.98
C ILE A 364 18.60 -8.27 30.42
N PRO A 365 19.68 -8.57 29.66
CA PRO A 365 21.01 -8.04 29.95
C PRO A 365 21.02 -6.52 29.97
N ARG A 366 21.78 -5.94 30.90
CA ARG A 366 21.75 -4.50 31.21
C ARG A 366 21.89 -3.61 29.98
N GLN A 367 22.71 -3.98 29.01
CA GLN A 367 22.94 -3.21 27.79
C GLN A 367 21.72 -3.13 26.84
N HIS A 368 20.74 -4.03 26.98
CA HIS A 368 19.53 -4.07 26.14
C HIS A 368 18.28 -3.55 26.87
N ARG A 369 18.32 -3.38 28.20
CA ARG A 369 17.17 -2.95 29.00
C ARG A 369 16.61 -1.60 28.58
N SER A 370 17.47 -0.62 28.28
CA SER A 370 17.00 0.72 27.89
C SER A 370 16.21 0.68 26.58
N ALA A 371 16.67 -0.10 25.59
CA ALA A 371 15.94 -0.27 24.34
C ALA A 371 14.60 -0.98 24.57
N ALA A 372 14.60 -2.06 25.36
CA ALA A 372 13.39 -2.78 25.77
C ALA A 372 12.34 -1.83 26.38
N VAL A 373 12.78 -1.02 27.34
CA VAL A 373 11.92 -0.06 28.04
C VAL A 373 11.36 0.97 27.05
N LEU A 374 12.17 1.49 26.14
CA LEU A 374 11.70 2.46 25.14
C LEU A 374 10.67 1.86 24.19
N ASP A 375 10.86 0.61 23.75
CA ASP A 375 9.94 -0.10 22.86
C ASP A 375 8.61 -0.43 23.57
N ILE A 376 8.67 -0.88 24.82
CA ILE A 376 7.49 -1.11 25.67
C ILE A 376 6.72 0.20 25.88
N VAL A 377 7.42 1.28 26.23
CA VAL A 377 6.82 2.60 26.46
C VAL A 377 6.20 3.17 25.19
N HIS A 378 6.86 2.99 24.05
CA HIS A 378 6.33 3.44 22.76
C HIS A 378 5.02 2.70 22.46
N THR A 379 5.01 1.37 22.56
CA THR A 379 3.85 0.52 22.26
C THR A 379 2.68 0.79 23.21
N LEU A 380 2.95 0.80 24.52
CA LEU A 380 1.91 1.08 25.52
C LEU A 380 1.45 2.53 25.48
N GLY A 381 2.32 3.50 25.22
CA GLY A 381 1.89 4.91 25.18
C GLY A 381 0.88 5.18 24.06
N ALA A 382 0.98 4.47 22.94
CA ALA A 382 0.03 4.55 21.85
C ALA A 382 -1.29 3.77 22.10
N THR A 383 -1.34 2.82 23.04
CA THR A 383 -2.50 1.91 23.20
C THR A 383 -3.16 1.98 24.57
N ASN A 384 -2.37 2.18 25.62
CA ASN A 384 -2.76 2.25 27.02
C ASN A 384 -1.86 3.25 27.79
N PRO A 385 -2.01 4.55 27.56
CA PRO A 385 -1.16 5.57 28.18
C PRO A 385 -1.29 5.61 29.71
N ASP A 386 -2.47 5.33 30.27
CA ASP A 386 -2.70 5.29 31.72
C ASP A 386 -1.82 4.23 32.41
N GLU A 387 -1.64 3.09 31.76
CA GLU A 387 -0.76 2.03 32.25
C GLU A 387 0.71 2.47 32.23
N VAL A 388 1.16 3.17 31.19
CA VAL A 388 2.51 3.76 31.18
C VAL A 388 2.67 4.75 32.33
N LEU A 389 1.68 5.60 32.59
CA LEU A 389 1.73 6.55 33.70
C LEU A 389 1.88 5.86 35.06
N ARG A 390 1.14 4.76 35.27
CA ARG A 390 1.24 3.93 36.47
C ARG A 390 2.63 3.33 36.63
N LEU A 391 3.26 2.91 35.53
CA LEU A 391 4.54 2.23 35.49
C LEU A 391 5.75 3.17 35.42
N LEU A 392 5.55 4.44 35.07
CA LEU A 392 6.60 5.40 34.77
C LEU A 392 7.67 5.53 35.87
N PRO A 393 7.33 5.57 37.18
CA PRO A 393 8.35 5.63 38.23
C PRO A 393 9.27 4.40 38.23
N SER A 394 8.70 3.20 38.05
CA SER A 394 9.43 1.93 37.99
C SER A 394 10.31 1.85 36.75
N LEU A 395 9.79 2.28 35.60
CA LEU A 395 10.54 2.34 34.34
C LEU A 395 11.74 3.29 34.42
N LYS A 396 11.55 4.47 35.02
CA LYS A 396 12.63 5.43 35.28
C LYS A 396 13.70 4.86 36.20
N ALA A 397 13.30 4.16 37.27
CA ALA A 397 14.24 3.53 38.19
C ALA A 397 15.08 2.44 37.53
N ILE A 398 14.50 1.66 36.60
CA ILE A 398 15.21 0.60 35.86
C ILE A 398 16.20 1.20 34.86
N SER A 399 15.82 2.28 34.17
CA SER A 399 16.60 2.87 33.07
C SER A 399 17.67 3.86 33.50
N GLY A 400 17.66 4.31 34.75
CA GLY A 400 18.74 5.13 35.32
C GLY A 400 18.92 6.47 34.61
N ALA A 401 19.94 6.61 33.76
CA ALA A 401 20.23 7.87 33.06
C ALA A 401 19.27 8.18 31.89
N PHE A 402 18.48 7.21 31.43
CA PHE A 402 17.59 7.36 30.27
C PHE A 402 16.16 7.82 30.63
N THR A 403 15.99 8.56 31.73
CA THR A 403 14.66 9.00 32.18
C THR A 403 14.00 9.95 31.18
N HIS A 404 14.78 10.84 30.57
CA HIS A 404 14.27 11.82 29.60
C HIS A 404 13.89 11.17 28.27
N GLU A 405 14.60 10.12 27.85
CA GLU A 405 14.26 9.32 26.67
C GLU A 405 12.94 8.56 26.86
N ILE A 406 12.70 8.02 28.06
CA ILE A 406 11.42 7.39 28.39
C ILE A 406 10.27 8.39 28.27
N GLU A 407 10.41 9.56 28.90
CA GLU A 407 9.37 10.60 28.84
C GLU A 407 9.12 11.05 27.41
N ARG A 408 10.18 11.21 26.61
CA ARG A 408 10.08 11.61 25.21
C ARG A 408 9.40 10.55 24.35
N SER A 409 9.79 9.28 24.51
CA SER A 409 9.18 8.16 23.81
C SER A 409 7.68 8.05 24.16
N PHE A 410 7.36 8.16 25.46
CA PHE A 410 6.00 8.11 25.95
C PHE A 410 5.14 9.26 25.39
N VAL A 411 5.63 10.49 25.52
CA VAL A 411 4.91 11.68 25.04
C VAL A 411 4.70 11.60 23.53
N TYR A 412 5.71 11.16 22.78
CA TYR A 412 5.60 10.99 21.34
C TYR A 412 4.52 9.96 20.96
N SER A 413 4.58 8.76 21.52
CA SER A 413 3.60 7.72 21.17
C SER A 413 2.19 8.09 21.63
N TRP A 414 2.05 8.73 22.79
CA TRP A 414 0.77 9.19 23.29
C TRP A 414 0.19 10.33 22.45
N SER A 415 1.00 11.32 22.06
CA SER A 415 0.54 12.48 21.30
C SER A 415 0.09 12.13 19.88
N SER A 416 0.59 11.04 19.31
CA SER A 416 0.15 10.55 17.98
C SER A 416 -1.35 10.19 17.92
N LYS A 417 -1.97 9.87 19.07
CA LYS A 417 -3.42 9.56 19.17
C LYS A 417 -4.21 10.54 20.01
N PHE A 418 -3.61 11.05 21.08
CA PHE A 418 -4.28 11.86 22.11
C PHE A 418 -3.44 13.11 22.44
N PRO A 419 -3.23 14.02 21.47
CA PRO A 419 -2.32 15.15 21.63
C PRO A 419 -2.77 16.13 22.72
N ALA A 420 -4.07 16.30 22.94
CA ALA A 420 -4.61 17.20 23.96
C ALA A 420 -4.32 16.70 25.39
N GLU A 421 -4.49 15.40 25.62
CA GLU A 421 -4.20 14.73 26.89
C GLU A 421 -2.70 14.72 27.18
N ALA A 422 -1.88 14.38 26.17
CA ALA A 422 -0.43 14.42 26.26
C ALA A 422 0.07 15.83 26.61
N LEU A 423 -0.49 16.87 25.98
CA LEU A 423 -0.18 18.27 26.29
C LEU A 423 -0.47 18.61 27.76
N MET A 424 -1.65 18.23 28.26
CA MET A 424 -2.00 18.44 29.67
C MET A 424 -1.03 17.74 30.61
N TRP A 425 -0.60 16.53 30.25
CA TRP A 425 0.38 15.80 31.04
C TRP A 425 1.75 16.50 31.06
N VAL A 426 2.27 16.95 29.92
CA VAL A 426 3.55 17.66 29.83
C VAL A 426 3.54 18.93 30.70
N ARG A 427 2.47 19.74 30.58
CA ARG A 427 2.27 20.95 31.40
C ARG A 427 2.32 20.67 32.89
N LYS A 428 1.68 19.58 33.32
CA LYS A 428 1.56 19.23 34.74
C LYS A 428 2.84 18.63 35.32
N ASN A 429 3.57 17.81 34.56
CA ASN A 429 4.62 16.94 35.11
C ASN A 429 6.04 17.41 34.81
N ILE A 430 6.26 18.25 33.78
CA ILE A 430 7.60 18.66 33.32
C ILE A 430 7.81 20.16 33.56
N ALA A 431 7.30 20.70 34.67
CA ALA A 431 7.34 22.15 34.92
C ALA A 431 8.73 22.68 35.35
N GLN A 432 9.57 21.83 35.94
CA GLN A 432 10.83 22.26 36.59
C GLN A 432 12.02 22.33 35.62
N ASP A 433 11.98 21.59 34.52
CA ASP A 433 13.03 21.57 33.50
C ASP A 433 12.48 22.26 32.24
N SER A 434 12.74 23.57 32.10
CA SER A 434 12.22 24.35 30.98
C SER A 434 12.68 23.82 29.63
N TYR A 435 13.93 23.35 29.54
CA TYR A 435 14.48 22.85 28.29
C TYR A 435 13.82 21.53 27.87
N GLN A 436 13.68 20.59 28.81
CA GLN A 436 12.99 19.33 28.53
C GLN A 436 11.50 19.56 28.23
N ARG A 437 10.85 20.48 28.96
CA ARG A 437 9.46 20.86 28.72
C ARG A 437 9.26 21.37 27.31
N ASP A 438 10.08 22.32 26.87
CA ASP A 438 9.91 22.96 25.56
C ASP A 438 10.14 21.94 24.42
N ARG A 439 11.07 20.99 24.59
CA ARG A 439 11.26 19.86 23.64
C ARG A 439 10.08 18.89 23.59
N LEU A 440 9.43 18.63 24.72
CA LEU A 440 8.24 17.76 24.74
C LEU A 440 7.02 18.49 24.20
N LEU A 441 6.87 19.78 24.50
CA LEU A 441 5.81 20.63 23.96
C LEU A 441 5.91 20.74 22.44
N SER A 442 7.11 20.98 21.88
CA SER A 442 7.27 21.02 20.43
C SER A 442 6.81 19.71 19.78
N ARG A 443 7.20 18.56 20.34
CA ARG A 443 6.76 17.26 19.83
C ARG A 443 5.25 17.06 19.89
N VAL A 444 4.62 17.39 21.03
CA VAL A 444 3.16 17.28 21.17
C VAL A 444 2.46 18.22 20.19
N LEU A 445 2.96 19.44 20.02
CA LEU A 445 2.35 20.43 19.15
C LEU A 445 2.46 20.06 17.68
N SER A 446 3.56 19.41 17.26
CA SER A 446 3.66 18.84 15.91
C SER A 446 2.57 17.80 15.67
N GLU A 447 2.41 16.80 16.56
CA GLU A 447 1.33 15.80 16.42
C GLU A 447 -0.07 16.43 16.52
N TYR A 448 -0.23 17.45 17.37
CA TYR A 448 -1.50 18.16 17.49
C TYR A 448 -1.83 18.94 16.22
N ALA A 449 -0.83 19.48 15.54
CA ALA A 449 -1.01 20.22 14.29
C ALA A 449 -1.65 19.35 13.20
N LEU A 450 -1.25 18.08 13.12
CA LEU A 450 -1.76 17.13 12.12
C LEU A 450 -3.27 16.85 12.26
N VAL A 451 -3.82 17.01 13.48
CA VAL A 451 -5.24 16.72 13.78
C VAL A 451 -6.07 17.99 13.94
N GLN A 452 -5.56 19.00 14.65
CA GLN A 452 -6.26 20.27 14.95
C GLN A 452 -5.29 21.47 14.82
N PRO A 453 -4.94 21.85 13.58
CA PRO A 453 -3.88 22.83 13.30
C PRO A 453 -4.12 24.20 13.96
N GLN A 454 -5.34 24.72 13.89
CA GLN A 454 -5.68 26.02 14.50
C GLN A 454 -5.52 25.97 16.02
N LYS A 455 -5.99 24.90 16.66
CA LYS A 455 -5.90 24.74 18.11
C LYS A 455 -4.46 24.52 18.57
N ALA A 456 -3.67 23.76 17.81
CA ALA A 456 -2.24 23.60 18.06
C ALA A 456 -1.53 24.97 18.00
N MET A 457 -1.85 25.81 17.01
CA MET A 457 -1.31 27.16 16.91
C MET A 457 -1.72 28.05 18.09
N GLU A 458 -3.00 28.05 18.48
CA GLU A 458 -3.48 28.77 19.67
C GLU A 458 -2.73 28.36 20.94
N VAL A 459 -2.53 27.05 21.12
CA VAL A 459 -1.76 26.52 22.25
C VAL A 459 -0.31 26.97 22.17
N ALA A 460 0.34 26.84 21.02
CA ALA A 460 1.73 27.23 20.82
C ALA A 460 1.99 28.70 21.19
N ILE A 461 1.10 29.59 20.75
CA ILE A 461 1.14 31.01 21.09
C ILE A 461 0.95 31.24 22.59
N SER A 462 0.06 30.49 23.23
CA SER A 462 -0.19 30.61 24.69
C SER A 462 0.95 30.09 25.57
N GLU A 463 1.69 29.08 25.09
CA GLU A 463 2.76 28.40 25.83
C GLU A 463 4.14 29.04 25.64
N ASP A 464 4.28 29.99 24.72
CA ASP A 464 5.52 30.71 24.44
C ASP A 464 5.49 32.16 24.98
N PRO A 465 5.55 32.37 26.32
CA PRO A 465 5.49 33.71 26.89
C PRO A 465 6.78 34.51 26.68
N ASN A 466 7.86 33.89 26.18
CA ASN A 466 9.12 34.55 25.93
C ASN A 466 9.74 34.06 24.62
N PRO A 467 9.27 34.62 23.48
CA PRO A 467 9.68 34.15 22.18
C PRO A 467 11.13 34.56 21.83
N ALA A 468 11.84 35.23 22.74
CA ALA A 468 13.29 35.46 22.66
C ALA A 468 14.15 34.31 23.22
N ARG A 469 13.55 33.28 23.85
CA ARG A 469 14.29 32.15 24.48
C ARG A 469 14.46 30.93 23.59
N ALA A 470 13.58 30.75 22.60
CA ALA A 470 13.71 29.70 21.61
C ALA A 470 13.98 30.37 20.26
N GLU A 471 15.11 30.06 19.62
CA GLU A 471 15.47 30.60 18.29
C GLU A 471 14.37 30.38 17.24
N LEU A 472 13.44 29.43 17.48
CA LEU A 472 12.35 29.10 16.57
C LEU A 472 10.94 29.20 17.17
N GLY A 473 10.76 29.29 18.50
CA GLY A 473 9.44 29.33 19.16
C GLY A 473 8.53 28.12 18.90
N LEU A 474 7.45 27.98 19.69
CA LEU A 474 6.56 26.80 19.58
C LEU A 474 5.67 26.83 18.33
N SER A 475 5.34 28.01 17.81
CA SER A 475 4.50 28.17 16.61
C SER A 475 5.19 27.67 15.34
N HIS A 476 6.51 27.77 15.27
CA HIS A 476 7.29 27.27 14.14
C HIS A 476 7.16 25.75 14.01
N TRP A 477 7.27 25.00 15.11
CA TRP A 477 7.09 23.54 15.10
C TRP A 477 5.71 23.08 14.63
N VAL A 478 4.68 23.89 14.85
CA VAL A 478 3.34 23.65 14.30
C VAL A 478 3.36 23.81 12.79
N ILE A 479 3.95 24.88 12.28
CA ILE A 479 4.06 25.15 10.83
C ILE A 479 4.92 24.09 10.14
N ASP A 480 6.11 23.80 10.66
CA ASP A 480 7.03 22.80 10.11
C ASP A 480 6.36 21.43 10.02
N SER A 481 5.65 21.01 11.06
CA SER A 481 4.95 19.74 11.04
C SER A 481 3.88 19.67 9.94
N LEU A 482 3.20 20.77 9.65
CA LEU A 482 2.23 20.84 8.55
C LEU A 482 2.92 20.79 7.19
N VAL A 483 4.08 21.46 7.05
CA VAL A 483 4.88 21.46 5.82
C VAL A 483 5.46 20.07 5.53
N GLU A 484 5.99 19.38 6.55
CA GLU A 484 6.56 18.03 6.44
C GLU A 484 5.52 16.96 6.08
N ASN A 485 4.25 17.19 6.40
CA ASN A 485 3.13 16.28 6.14
C ASN A 485 2.23 16.76 4.99
N ASP A 486 2.76 17.59 4.09
CA ASP A 486 2.11 18.10 2.87
C ASP A 486 0.75 18.81 3.11
N GLN A 487 0.57 19.42 4.29
CA GLN A 487 -0.60 20.25 4.66
C GLN A 487 -0.34 21.75 4.41
N LEU A 488 0.24 22.06 3.25
CA LEU A 488 0.81 23.37 2.94
C LEU A 488 -0.19 24.53 2.95
N GLU A 489 -1.41 24.32 2.44
CA GLU A 489 -2.48 25.34 2.48
C GLU A 489 -2.87 25.72 3.91
N THR A 490 -2.94 24.72 4.79
CA THR A 490 -3.21 24.92 6.22
C THR A 490 -2.07 25.68 6.87
N ALA A 491 -0.82 25.31 6.57
CA ALA A 491 0.37 26.01 7.06
C ALA A 491 0.34 27.50 6.66
N ILE A 492 0.10 27.80 5.38
CA ILE A 492 -0.03 29.17 4.85
C ILE A 492 -1.13 29.95 5.59
N GLY A 493 -2.31 29.36 5.78
CA GLY A 493 -3.41 30.01 6.50
C GLY A 493 -3.09 30.32 7.98
N LEU A 494 -2.16 29.59 8.58
CA LEU A 494 -1.73 29.81 9.96
C LEU A 494 -0.57 30.80 10.11
N LEU A 495 0.13 31.13 9.02
CA LEU A 495 1.28 32.04 9.04
C LEU A 495 0.95 33.43 9.61
N GLU A 496 -0.27 33.91 9.43
CA GLU A 496 -0.72 35.22 9.97
C GLU A 496 -0.75 35.23 11.51
N HIS A 497 -0.89 34.06 12.12
CA HIS A 497 -0.98 33.88 13.58
C HIS A 497 0.41 33.74 14.23
N VAL A 498 1.48 33.53 13.45
CA VAL A 498 2.84 33.41 13.97
C VAL A 498 3.30 34.76 14.55
N PRO A 499 3.82 34.80 15.79
CA PRO A 499 4.35 36.03 16.40
C PRO A 499 5.44 36.69 15.54
N ASN A 500 5.42 38.03 15.47
CA ASN A 500 6.27 38.81 14.55
C ASN A 500 7.77 38.48 14.62
N ASN A 501 8.29 38.12 15.80
CA ASN A 501 9.72 37.86 15.98
C ASN A 501 10.20 36.52 15.39
N ASN A 502 9.29 35.55 15.19
CA ASN A 502 9.60 34.23 14.59
C ASN A 502 8.97 34.07 13.20
N ARG A 503 8.18 35.07 12.77
CA ARG A 503 7.44 35.07 11.51
C ARG A 503 8.37 34.93 10.31
N PHE A 504 9.50 35.63 10.35
CA PHE A 504 10.46 35.66 9.24
C PHE A 504 11.03 34.29 8.88
N SER A 505 11.60 33.56 9.85
CA SER A 505 12.19 32.24 9.62
C SER A 505 11.12 31.26 9.16
N THR A 506 10.00 31.22 9.90
CA THR A 506 8.86 30.35 9.58
C THR A 506 8.32 30.58 8.17
N TYR A 507 8.30 31.82 7.68
CA TYR A 507 7.84 32.12 6.31
C TYR A 507 8.84 31.62 5.27
N ALA A 508 10.15 31.73 5.56
CA ALA A 508 11.19 31.28 4.67
C ALA A 508 11.16 29.75 4.52
N ASP A 509 10.94 29.01 5.60
CA ASP A 509 10.88 27.53 5.58
C ASP A 509 9.67 27.02 4.78
N VAL A 510 8.49 27.61 4.98
CA VAL A 510 7.29 27.33 4.16
C VAL A 510 7.54 27.67 2.69
N ALA A 511 8.18 28.81 2.44
CA ALA A 511 8.47 29.26 1.09
C ALA A 511 9.49 28.38 0.37
N GLU A 512 10.47 27.82 1.08
CA GLU A 512 11.42 26.87 0.51
C GLU A 512 10.70 25.64 -0.06
N LYS A 513 9.78 25.03 0.72
CA LYS A 513 8.96 23.91 0.23
C LYS A 513 8.08 24.32 -0.96
N LEU A 514 7.44 25.48 -0.91
CA LEU A 514 6.61 26.00 -2.02
C LEU A 514 7.42 26.17 -3.31
N VAL A 515 8.66 26.65 -3.21
CA VAL A 515 9.54 26.79 -4.36
C VAL A 515 9.91 25.43 -4.95
N LEU A 516 10.12 24.40 -4.12
CA LEU A 516 10.37 23.02 -4.59
C LEU A 516 9.15 22.40 -5.30
N GLU A 517 7.95 22.91 -5.06
CA GLU A 517 6.69 22.52 -5.74
C GLU A 517 6.35 23.44 -6.92
N ASP A 518 7.28 24.28 -7.39
CA ASP A 518 7.09 25.27 -8.46
C ASP A 518 5.98 26.31 -8.20
N ARG A 519 5.62 26.55 -6.93
CA ARG A 519 4.57 27.50 -6.49
C ARG A 519 5.11 28.89 -6.22
N PHE A 520 5.87 29.44 -7.18
CA PHE A 520 6.55 30.73 -7.04
C PHE A 520 5.59 31.90 -6.79
N ASP A 521 4.42 31.90 -7.42
CA ASP A 521 3.40 32.93 -7.27
C ASP A 521 2.94 33.08 -5.80
N VAL A 522 2.78 31.96 -5.11
CA VAL A 522 2.45 31.93 -3.68
C VAL A 522 3.59 32.53 -2.86
N VAL A 523 4.84 32.15 -3.14
CA VAL A 523 6.04 32.67 -2.45
C VAL A 523 6.17 34.19 -2.65
N ILE A 524 5.91 34.68 -3.86
CA ILE A 524 5.89 36.12 -4.12
C ILE A 524 4.77 36.79 -3.30
N SER A 525 3.57 36.22 -3.26
CA SER A 525 2.45 36.78 -2.47
C SER A 525 2.73 36.77 -0.96
N MET A 526 3.43 35.75 -0.45
CA MET A 526 3.83 35.67 0.96
C MET A 526 4.83 36.77 1.33
N SER A 527 5.65 37.23 0.39
CA SER A 527 6.55 38.36 0.64
C SER A 527 5.81 39.66 0.99
N ASP A 528 4.53 39.79 0.63
CA ASP A 528 3.71 40.94 1.01
C ASP A 528 3.33 40.95 2.50
N MET A 529 3.37 39.78 3.15
CA MET A 529 3.16 39.63 4.59
C MET A 529 4.44 39.94 5.41
N VAL A 530 5.59 40.09 4.74
CA VAL A 530 6.88 40.45 5.35
C VAL A 530 7.03 41.97 5.32
N PRO A 531 7.45 42.62 6.44
CA PRO A 531 7.76 44.04 6.44
C PRO A 531 8.71 44.41 5.30
N GLU A 532 8.47 45.53 4.62
CA GLU A 532 9.20 45.93 3.42
C GLU A 532 10.73 45.91 3.61
N ALA A 533 11.19 46.38 4.77
CA ALA A 533 12.61 46.39 5.14
C ALA A 533 13.25 44.99 5.25
N ASP A 534 12.44 43.94 5.44
CA ASP A 534 12.89 42.56 5.66
C ASP A 534 12.68 41.66 4.42
N ARG A 535 11.97 42.13 3.39
CA ARG A 535 11.66 41.32 2.18
C ARG A 535 12.91 40.81 1.46
N ALA A 536 13.97 41.62 1.38
CA ALA A 536 15.24 41.18 0.79
C ALA A 536 15.94 40.11 1.63
N ALA A 537 15.84 40.18 2.96
CA ALA A 537 16.33 39.12 3.83
C ALA A 537 15.53 37.83 3.62
N TYR A 538 14.21 37.93 3.42
CA TYR A 538 13.30 36.80 3.26
C TYR A 538 13.63 35.99 2.01
N PHE A 539 13.68 36.64 0.85
CA PHE A 539 14.10 35.99 -0.40
C PHE A 539 15.52 35.44 -0.31
N ARG A 540 16.43 36.15 0.35
CA ARG A 540 17.80 35.66 0.57
C ARG A 540 17.81 34.37 1.40
N SER A 541 16.97 34.27 2.44
CA SER A 541 16.88 33.06 3.26
C SER A 541 16.46 31.85 2.43
N ILE A 542 15.43 32.01 1.60
CA ILE A 542 14.94 30.95 0.70
C ILE A 542 16.03 30.54 -0.31
N VAL A 543 16.69 31.53 -0.92
CA VAL A 543 17.75 31.28 -1.90
C VAL A 543 18.96 30.56 -1.28
N ILE A 544 19.31 30.87 -0.04
CA ILE A 544 20.38 30.18 0.69
C ILE A 544 19.97 28.74 1.04
N GLY A 545 18.73 28.50 1.48
CA GLY A 545 18.24 27.13 1.74
C GLY A 545 18.31 26.25 0.50
N LEU A 546 17.90 26.80 -0.65
CA LEU A 546 17.86 26.09 -1.94
C LEU A 546 19.21 25.96 -2.67
N SER A 547 20.26 26.70 -2.27
CA SER A 547 21.50 26.76 -3.05
C SER A 547 22.24 25.42 -3.13
N GLY A 548 22.02 24.53 -2.16
CA GLY A 548 22.57 23.19 -2.13
C GLY A 548 21.81 22.16 -2.97
N THR A 549 20.55 22.42 -3.31
CA THR A 549 19.64 21.41 -3.90
C THR A 549 19.38 21.63 -5.38
N ASN A 550 19.01 22.85 -5.80
CA ASN A 550 18.58 23.09 -7.19
C ASN A 550 18.87 24.53 -7.67
N SER A 551 20.01 24.71 -8.36
CA SER A 551 20.43 26.02 -8.86
C SER A 551 19.49 26.62 -9.92
N SER A 552 18.80 25.81 -10.73
CA SER A 552 17.84 26.36 -11.71
C SER A 552 16.59 26.94 -11.04
N THR A 553 16.07 26.25 -10.02
CA THR A 553 14.92 26.72 -9.24
C THR A 553 15.26 28.02 -8.50
N VAL A 554 16.49 28.14 -7.99
CA VAL A 554 16.98 29.40 -7.40
C VAL A 554 16.98 30.55 -8.40
N LEU A 555 17.49 30.32 -9.62
CA LEU A 555 17.52 31.36 -10.66
C LEU A 555 16.11 31.77 -11.09
N GLU A 556 15.18 30.81 -11.19
CA GLU A 556 13.79 31.09 -11.53
C GLU A 556 13.09 31.91 -10.43
N LEU A 557 13.30 31.57 -9.14
CA LEU A 557 12.79 32.37 -8.03
C LEU A 557 13.30 33.81 -8.11
N ILE A 558 14.61 33.99 -8.27
CA ILE A 558 15.24 35.32 -8.36
C ILE A 558 14.64 36.13 -9.51
N ALA A 559 14.46 35.52 -10.69
CA ALA A 559 13.88 36.18 -11.86
C ALA A 559 12.41 36.63 -11.63
N LYS A 560 11.66 35.93 -10.77
CA LYS A 560 10.27 36.25 -10.43
C LYS A 560 10.11 37.28 -9.31
N ILE A 561 11.19 37.70 -8.63
CA ILE A 561 11.12 38.76 -7.60
C ILE A 561 10.69 40.07 -8.28
N PRO A 562 9.53 40.69 -7.93
CA PRO A 562 8.99 41.83 -8.66
C PRO A 562 9.83 43.10 -8.52
N ASP A 563 10.31 43.37 -7.31
CA ASP A 563 11.04 44.58 -6.98
C ASP A 563 12.51 44.44 -7.42
N ALA A 564 12.95 45.33 -8.32
CA ALA A 564 14.29 45.30 -8.89
C ALA A 564 15.39 45.59 -7.86
N GLN A 565 15.12 46.41 -6.83
CA GLN A 565 16.08 46.72 -5.78
C GLN A 565 16.27 45.50 -4.87
N ILE A 566 15.18 44.84 -4.47
CA ILE A 566 15.21 43.59 -3.69
C ILE A 566 15.92 42.50 -4.49
N ARG A 567 15.56 42.33 -5.78
CA ARG A 567 16.19 41.34 -6.66
C ARG A 567 17.69 41.57 -6.77
N SER A 568 18.12 42.81 -7.01
CA SER A 568 19.55 43.16 -7.06
C SER A 568 20.27 42.89 -5.74
N GLU A 569 19.65 43.18 -4.60
CA GLU A 569 20.24 42.87 -3.29
C GLU A 569 20.40 41.36 -3.07
N VAL A 570 19.37 40.57 -3.38
CA VAL A 570 19.40 39.10 -3.27
C VAL A 570 20.49 38.52 -4.19
N VAL A 571 20.53 38.96 -5.45
CA VAL A 571 21.54 38.53 -6.44
C VAL A 571 22.95 38.83 -5.93
N ASN A 572 23.23 40.09 -5.54
CA ASN A 572 24.57 40.49 -5.13
C ASN A 572 25.03 39.70 -3.90
N ARG A 573 24.18 39.55 -2.88
CA ARG A 573 24.56 38.82 -1.65
C ARG A 573 24.71 37.31 -1.87
N THR A 574 23.83 36.68 -2.64
CA THR A 574 23.90 35.23 -2.92
C THR A 574 25.10 34.89 -3.78
N LEU A 575 25.35 35.68 -4.83
CA LEU A 575 26.47 35.46 -5.74
C LEU A 575 27.82 35.71 -5.06
N ASP A 576 27.94 36.76 -4.24
CA ASP A 576 29.19 37.09 -3.52
C ASP A 576 29.51 36.11 -2.39
N GLY A 577 28.49 35.58 -1.72
CA GLY A 577 28.65 34.64 -0.62
C GLY A 577 28.67 33.20 -1.11
N THR A 578 27.50 32.58 -1.09
CA THR A 578 27.30 31.14 -1.20
C THR A 578 27.87 30.57 -2.49
N TRP A 579 27.58 31.19 -3.64
CA TRP A 579 27.95 30.60 -4.93
C TRP A 579 29.42 30.80 -5.30
N ARG A 580 30.01 31.95 -4.94
CA ARG A 580 31.45 32.19 -5.13
C ARG A 580 32.28 31.15 -4.39
N VAL A 581 31.92 30.86 -3.14
CA VAL A 581 32.65 29.93 -2.27
C VAL A 581 32.40 28.48 -2.69
N GLU A 582 31.15 28.09 -2.91
CA GLU A 582 30.80 26.68 -3.15
C GLU A 582 31.11 26.21 -4.57
N ARG A 583 31.02 27.11 -5.56
CA ARG A 583 31.09 26.74 -6.99
C ARG A 583 32.33 27.27 -7.71
N ASN A 584 33.21 28.02 -7.03
CA ASN A 584 34.45 28.59 -7.62
C ASN A 584 34.21 29.41 -8.91
N TYR A 585 33.10 30.14 -8.99
CA TYR A 585 32.86 31.03 -10.12
C TYR A 585 33.89 32.18 -10.16
N SER A 586 34.40 32.46 -11.36
CA SER A 586 35.26 33.64 -11.59
C SER A 586 34.45 34.94 -11.50
N GLU A 587 35.11 36.05 -11.14
CA GLU A 587 34.49 37.39 -11.12
C GLU A 587 33.75 37.73 -12.43
N LYS A 588 34.32 37.33 -13.58
CA LYS A 588 33.67 37.55 -14.88
C LYS A 588 32.36 36.75 -15.04
N GLN A 589 32.31 35.53 -14.51
CA GLN A 589 31.09 34.71 -14.52
C GLN A 589 30.04 35.27 -13.57
N LEU A 590 30.46 35.72 -12.38
CA LEU A 590 29.57 36.38 -11.43
C LEU A 590 28.99 37.67 -12.02
N GLU A 591 29.79 38.49 -12.69
CA GLU A 591 29.33 39.72 -13.35
C GLU A 591 28.33 39.42 -14.49
N THR A 592 28.58 38.36 -15.26
CA THR A 592 27.65 37.93 -16.33
C THR A 592 26.31 37.44 -15.76
N LEU A 593 26.35 36.70 -14.64
CA LEU A 593 25.13 36.26 -13.94
C LEU A 593 24.38 37.44 -13.32
N ARG A 594 25.10 38.43 -12.75
CA ARG A 594 24.50 39.65 -12.22
C ARG A 594 23.75 40.42 -13.30
N SER A 595 24.40 40.68 -14.44
CA SER A 595 23.72 41.37 -15.55
C SER A 595 22.49 40.58 -16.01
N PHE A 596 22.59 39.26 -16.14
CA PHE A 596 21.45 38.44 -16.61
C PHE A 596 20.26 38.39 -15.65
N LEU A 597 20.49 38.48 -14.33
CA LEU A 597 19.42 38.38 -13.32
C LEU A 597 18.84 39.73 -12.91
N VAL A 598 19.60 40.81 -13.07
CA VAL A 598 19.17 42.16 -12.70
C VAL A 598 18.46 42.84 -13.87
N ASP A 599 19.03 42.74 -15.08
CA ASP A 599 18.49 43.28 -16.34
C ASP A 599 17.34 42.42 -16.88
#